data_AF-A0A5V5FJI6-F1
#
_entry.id   AF-A0A5V5FJI6-F1
#
_cell.length_a   1.000
_cell.length_b   1.000
_cell.length_c   1.000
_cell.angle_alpha   90.00
_cell.angle_beta   90.00
_cell.angle_gamma   90.00
#
_symmetry.space_group_name_H-M   'P 1'
#
loop_
_entity.id
_entity.type
_entity.pdbx_description
1 polymer ?
#
loop_
_entity_poly.entity_id
_entity_poly.type
_entity_poly.pdbx_seq_one_letter_code
_entity_poly.pdbx_strand_id
1 'polypeptide(L)'
;MDHDYFLNYIHERIKIHGKATACDELEYAGAYLNYGGFDFINKEVNSNVFLDISESRVFDEIHLEKIHGRKYVHQIKKPTYSILNRDKLFSSLNTKHSRKDAKKIKAKRKEQKKSRKRNR
;
A
#
# COMPACT_ATOMS: atom_id res chain seq x y z
N MET A 1 6.28 -20.31 -19.29
CA MET A 1 6.06 -18.89 -19.00
C MET A 1 6.57 -18.14 -20.21
N ASP A 2 5.68 -17.57 -21.01
CA ASP A 2 6.09 -16.84 -22.21
C ASP A 2 6.98 -15.65 -21.82
N HIS A 3 8.11 -15.49 -22.48
CA HIS A 3 8.99 -14.33 -22.30
C HIS A 3 8.23 -13.01 -22.48
N ASP A 4 7.20 -13.01 -23.34
CA ASP A 4 6.32 -11.88 -23.59
C ASP A 4 5.54 -11.45 -22.35
N TYR A 5 5.13 -12.40 -21.51
CA TYR A 5 4.42 -12.09 -20.27
C TYR A 5 5.32 -11.34 -19.28
N PHE A 6 6.58 -11.77 -19.17
CA PHE A 6 7.57 -11.10 -18.33
C PHE A 6 7.94 -9.72 -18.89
N LEU A 7 8.12 -9.61 -20.21
CA LEU A 7 8.39 -8.33 -20.86
C LEU A 7 7.25 -7.33 -20.66
N ASN A 8 5.99 -7.78 -20.78
CA ASN A 8 4.82 -6.94 -20.51
C ASN A 8 4.79 -6.47 -19.05
N TYR A 9 5.07 -7.36 -18.09
CA TYR A 9 5.17 -6.99 -16.68
C TYR A 9 6.19 -5.87 -16.47
N ILE A 10 7.41 -6.01 -17.00
CA ILE A 10 8.47 -5.00 -16.87
C ILE A 10 8.04 -3.68 -17.51
N HIS A 11 7.44 -3.74 -18.70
CA HIS A 11 7.00 -2.56 -19.43
C HIS A 11 5.90 -1.80 -18.68
N GLU A 12 4.90 -2.50 -18.14
CA GLU A 12 3.85 -1.87 -17.34
C GLU A 12 4.38 -1.36 -16.00
N ARG A 13 5.29 -2.09 -15.35
CA ARG A 13 5.94 -1.68 -14.09
C ARG A 13 6.66 -0.35 -14.24
N ILE A 14 7.32 -0.11 -15.37
CA ILE A 14 7.96 1.19 -15.66
C ILE A 14 6.91 2.31 -15.75
N LYS A 15 5.76 2.06 -16.40
CA LYS A 15 4.68 3.06 -16.58
C LYS A 15 4.01 3.49 -15.29
N ILE A 16 3.94 2.59 -14.30
CA ILE A 16 3.30 2.87 -13.01
C ILE A 16 4.26 3.41 -11.94
N HIS A 17 5.54 3.56 -12.28
CA HIS A 17 6.52 4.04 -11.33
C HIS A 17 6.12 5.41 -10.78
N GLY A 18 6.03 5.52 -9.45
CA GLY A 18 5.59 6.73 -8.74
C GLY A 18 4.06 6.88 -8.61
N LYS A 19 3.26 6.08 -9.33
CA LYS A 19 1.80 5.99 -9.14
C LYS A 19 1.41 4.88 -8.18
N ALA A 20 2.08 3.73 -8.26
CA ALA A 20 1.97 2.67 -7.26
C ALA A 20 3.16 2.73 -6.30
N THR A 21 2.87 2.50 -5.03
CA THR A 21 3.88 2.36 -3.96
C THR A 21 3.64 1.05 -3.24
N ALA A 22 4.70 0.30 -3.03
CA ALA A 22 4.70 -0.99 -2.34
C ALA A 22 5.96 -1.04 -1.46
N CYS A 23 5.92 -1.87 -0.42
CA CYS A 23 7.04 -2.10 0.47
C CYS A 23 8.10 -3.01 -0.17
N ASP A 24 7.66 -3.95 -1.02
CA ASP A 24 8.52 -4.98 -1.62
C ASP A 24 8.14 -5.29 -3.08
N GLU A 25 9.04 -5.93 -3.82
CA GLU A 25 8.88 -6.33 -5.21
C GLU A 25 7.84 -7.43 -5.40
N LEU A 26 7.70 -8.32 -4.41
CA LEU A 26 6.68 -9.37 -4.41
C LEU A 26 5.26 -8.80 -4.37
N GLU A 27 5.05 -7.62 -3.80
CA GLU A 27 3.73 -6.99 -3.79
C GLU A 27 3.35 -6.52 -5.20
N TYR A 28 4.29 -5.97 -5.97
CA TYR A 28 4.05 -5.59 -7.37
C TYR A 28 3.76 -6.81 -8.25
N ALA A 29 4.58 -7.86 -8.13
CA ALA A 29 4.40 -9.08 -8.90
C ALA A 29 3.09 -9.79 -8.51
N GLY A 30 2.77 -9.80 -7.22
CA GLY A 30 1.54 -10.36 -6.70
C GLY A 30 0.31 -9.60 -7.20
N ALA A 31 0.32 -8.27 -7.15
CA ALA A 31 -0.75 -7.43 -7.68
C ALA A 31 -0.94 -7.62 -9.20
N TYR A 32 0.15 -7.73 -9.96
CA TYR A 32 0.08 -7.99 -11.39
C TYR A 32 -0.61 -9.33 -11.70
N LEU A 33 -0.31 -10.38 -10.92
CA LEU A 33 -0.98 -11.68 -11.03
C LEU A 33 -2.45 -11.60 -10.59
N ASN A 34 -2.71 -10.99 -9.43
CA ASN A 34 -4.04 -10.81 -8.86
C ASN A 34 -5.00 -10.07 -9.79
N TYR A 35 -4.50 -9.07 -10.53
CA TYR A 35 -5.34 -8.16 -11.32
C TYR A 35 -5.22 -8.36 -12.82
N GLY A 36 -4.33 -9.25 -13.26
CA GLY A 36 -4.10 -9.52 -14.68
C GLY A 36 -3.47 -8.34 -15.43
N GLY A 37 -2.69 -7.50 -14.72
CA GLY A 37 -2.10 -6.28 -15.26
C GLY A 37 -2.19 -5.09 -14.31
N PHE A 38 -1.63 -3.95 -14.73
CA PHE A 38 -1.63 -2.71 -13.95
C PHE A 38 -2.65 -1.66 -14.41
N ASP A 39 -3.60 -2.05 -15.27
CA ASP A 39 -4.62 -1.15 -15.83
C ASP A 39 -5.45 -0.40 -14.79
N PHE A 40 -5.61 -0.96 -13.59
CA PHE A 40 -6.34 -0.35 -12.49
C PHE A 40 -5.72 0.96 -12.00
N ILE A 41 -4.41 1.16 -12.17
CA ILE A 41 -3.68 2.36 -11.76
C ILE A 41 -3.93 3.53 -12.73
N ASN A 42 -4.27 3.23 -13.99
CA ASN A 42 -4.46 4.25 -15.02
C ASN A 42 -5.87 4.89 -15.01
N LYS A 43 -6.80 4.34 -14.22
CA LYS A 43 -8.21 4.79 -14.23
C LYS A 43 -8.45 6.14 -13.56
N GLU A 44 -7.57 6.59 -12.67
CA GLU A 44 -7.72 7.89 -11.98
C GLU A 44 -6.44 8.72 -12.04
N VAL A 45 -6.59 9.97 -12.47
CA VAL A 45 -5.49 10.89 -12.82
C VAL A 45 -4.66 11.33 -11.59
N ASN A 46 -5.16 11.15 -10.36
CA ASN A 46 -4.55 11.71 -9.14
C ASN A 46 -4.38 10.72 -7.97
N SER A 47 -4.64 9.43 -8.15
CA SER A 47 -4.58 8.46 -7.05
C SER A 47 -3.22 7.75 -7.01
N ASN A 48 -2.39 8.11 -6.03
CA ASN A 48 -1.30 7.23 -5.64
C ASN A 48 -1.90 5.98 -5.00
N VAL A 49 -1.65 4.82 -5.59
CA VAL A 49 -2.12 3.51 -5.10
C VAL A 49 -1.05 2.93 -4.19
N PHE A 50 -1.48 2.48 -3.01
CA PHE A 50 -0.62 1.76 -2.09
C PHE A 50 -1.00 0.28 -2.15
N LEU A 51 -0.04 -0.55 -2.54
CA LEU A 51 -0.20 -2.00 -2.52
C LEU A 51 -0.08 -2.49 -1.08
N ASP A 52 -0.89 -3.48 -0.74
CA ASP A 52 -0.86 -4.11 0.57
C ASP A 52 0.05 -5.34 0.54
N ILE A 53 0.63 -5.70 1.68
CA ILE A 53 1.46 -6.89 1.82
C ILE A 53 0.70 -8.17 1.46
N SER A 54 -0.64 -8.14 1.60
CA SER A 54 -1.50 -9.25 1.20
C SER A 54 -1.44 -9.59 -0.29
N GLU A 55 -1.02 -8.66 -1.15
CA GLU A 55 -0.90 -8.91 -2.59
C GLU A 55 0.10 -10.03 -2.90
N SER A 56 1.15 -10.16 -2.08
CA SER A 56 2.18 -11.20 -2.20
C SER A 56 1.72 -12.61 -1.81
N ARG A 57 0.58 -12.76 -1.11
CA ARG A 57 0.07 -14.07 -0.65
C ARG A 57 -0.23 -15.03 -1.80
N VAL A 58 -0.42 -14.53 -3.01
CA VAL A 58 -0.62 -15.35 -4.21
C VAL A 58 0.54 -16.33 -4.41
N PHE A 59 1.76 -15.97 -4.02
CA PHE A 59 2.92 -16.86 -4.14
C PHE A 59 2.85 -18.04 -3.16
N ASP A 60 2.36 -17.82 -1.95
CA ASP A 60 2.14 -18.88 -0.97
C ASP A 60 1.06 -19.85 -1.47
N GLU A 61 -0.04 -19.32 -2.02
CA GLU A 61 -1.11 -20.14 -2.62
C GLU A 61 -0.58 -21.00 -3.78
N ILE A 62 0.22 -20.41 -4.69
CA ILE A 62 0.87 -21.13 -5.78
C ILE A 62 1.78 -22.22 -5.24
N HIS A 63 2.55 -21.92 -4.20
CA HIS A 63 3.47 -22.87 -3.59
C HIS A 63 2.74 -24.06 -2.95
N LEU A 64 1.65 -23.80 -2.23
CA LEU A 64 0.82 -24.82 -1.60
C LEU A 64 0.19 -25.77 -2.64
N GLU A 65 -0.43 -25.22 -3.69
CA GLU A 65 -1.01 -26.06 -4.76
C GLU A 65 0.06 -26.90 -5.47
N LYS A 66 1.28 -26.36 -5.64
CA LYS A 66 2.42 -27.10 -6.20
C LYS A 66 2.82 -28.27 -5.31
N ILE A 67 2.87 -28.10 -3.99
CA ILE A 67 3.15 -29.19 -3.03
C ILE A 67 2.08 -30.28 -3.13
N HIS A 68 0.81 -29.89 -3.27
CA HIS A 68 -0.30 -30.83 -3.38
C HIS A 68 -0.46 -31.47 -4.77
N GLY A 69 0.42 -31.14 -5.74
CA GLY A 69 0.39 -31.70 -7.09
C GLY A 69 -0.80 -31.23 -7.93
N ARG A 70 -1.43 -30.11 -7.55
CA ARG A 70 -2.61 -29.55 -8.22
C ARG A 70 -2.21 -28.38 -9.11
N LYS A 71 -2.98 -28.15 -10.17
CA LYS A 71 -2.81 -26.96 -11.01
C LYS A 71 -3.44 -25.77 -10.31
N TYR A 72 -2.64 -24.76 -10.00
CA TYR A 72 -3.15 -23.48 -9.53
C TYR A 72 -3.95 -22.80 -10.64
N VAL A 73 -5.24 -22.56 -10.40
CA VAL A 73 -6.10 -21.76 -11.27
C VAL A 73 -6.31 -20.42 -10.57
N HIS A 74 -5.50 -19.44 -10.96
CA HIS A 74 -5.64 -18.10 -10.43
C HIS A 74 -6.90 -17.43 -10.98
N GLN A 75 -7.75 -16.90 -10.10
CA GLN A 75 -8.88 -16.06 -10.52
C GLN A 75 -8.50 -14.60 -10.37
N ILE A 76 -8.61 -13.85 -11.46
CA ILE A 76 -8.37 -12.40 -11.45
C ILE A 76 -9.36 -11.75 -10.49
N LYS A 77 -8.82 -11.12 -9.44
CA LYS A 77 -9.58 -10.42 -8.40
C LYS A 77 -9.87 -8.99 -8.86
N LYS A 78 -10.92 -8.39 -8.28
CA LYS A 78 -11.11 -6.94 -8.45
C LYS A 78 -10.13 -6.21 -7.52
N PRO A 79 -9.44 -5.17 -8.04
CA PRO A 79 -8.47 -4.43 -7.26
C PRO A 79 -9.16 -3.66 -6.14
N THR A 80 -8.76 -3.94 -4.90
CA THR A 80 -9.30 -3.31 -3.70
C THR A 80 -8.26 -2.32 -3.18
N TYR A 81 -8.20 -1.14 -3.78
CA TYR A 81 -7.28 -0.10 -3.35
C TYR A 81 -8.01 1.01 -2.58
N SER A 82 -7.33 1.55 -1.58
CA SER A 82 -7.73 2.81 -0.95
C SER A 82 -7.06 3.95 -1.70
N ILE A 83 -7.87 4.80 -2.34
CA ILE A 83 -7.37 6.03 -2.95
C ILE A 83 -7.02 6.97 -1.79
N LEU A 84 -5.72 7.26 -1.62
CA LEU A 84 -5.31 8.29 -0.66
C LEU A 84 -5.72 9.66 -1.19
N ASN A 85 -6.83 10.16 -0.66
CA ASN A 85 -7.24 11.53 -0.90
C ASN A 85 -6.30 12.47 -0.12
N ARG A 86 -5.35 13.08 -0.84
CA ARG A 86 -4.41 14.07 -0.30
C ARG A 86 -5.11 15.21 0.42
N ASP A 87 -6.28 15.65 -0.07
CA ASP A 87 -7.03 16.75 0.54
C ASP A 87 -7.52 16.40 1.95
N LYS A 88 -7.88 15.13 2.19
CA LYS A 88 -8.25 14.64 3.54
C LYS A 88 -7.06 14.58 4.50
N LEU A 89 -5.86 14.27 4.00
CA LEU A 89 -4.64 14.24 4.81
C LEU A 89 -4.24 15.67 5.24
N PHE A 90 -4.27 16.63 4.32
CA PHE A 90 -3.95 18.03 4.63
C PHE A 90 -5.06 18.75 5.40
N SER A 91 -6.34 18.38 5.24
CA SER A 91 -7.43 18.94 6.05
C SER A 91 -7.30 18.59 7.53
N SER A 92 -6.68 17.44 7.86
CA SER A 92 -6.38 17.05 9.26
C SER A 92 -5.26 17.90 9.89
N LEU A 93 -4.37 18.47 9.08
CA LEU A 93 -3.34 19.41 9.54
C LEU A 93 -3.89 20.84 9.72
N ASN A 94 -4.98 21.17 9.03
CA ASN A 94 -5.60 22.51 9.03
C ASN A 94 -6.69 22.68 10.09
N THR A 95 -6.73 21.85 11.13
CA THR A 95 -7.47 22.23 12.34
C THR A 95 -6.77 23.44 12.94
N LYS A 96 -7.32 24.65 12.72
CA LYS A 96 -6.93 25.89 13.40
C LYS A 96 -7.03 25.66 14.90
N HIS A 97 -5.97 25.12 15.50
CA HIS A 97 -5.90 24.91 16.94
C HIS A 97 -5.92 26.30 17.59
N SER A 98 -6.94 26.53 18.41
CA SER A 98 -7.01 27.73 19.22
C SER A 98 -5.75 27.84 20.09
N ARG A 99 -5.32 29.06 20.42
CA ARG A 99 -4.20 29.29 21.36
C ARG A 99 -4.36 28.50 22.68
N LYS A 100 -5.60 28.16 23.06
CA LYS A 100 -5.91 27.32 24.23
C LYS A 100 -5.50 25.84 24.03
N ASP A 101 -5.68 25.29 22.85
CA ASP A 101 -5.35 23.88 22.54
C ASP A 101 -3.83 23.66 22.46
N ALA A 102 -3.11 24.62 21.87
CA ALA A 102 -1.65 24.60 21.84
C ALA A 102 -1.02 24.62 23.25
N LYS A 103 -1.64 25.35 24.20
CA LYS A 103 -1.20 25.36 25.62
C LYS A 103 -1.46 24.00 26.29
N LYS A 104 -2.61 23.37 26.06
CA LYS A 104 -2.92 22.02 26.59
C LYS A 104 -1.95 20.96 26.07
N ILE A 105 -1.63 20.96 24.77
CA ILE A 105 -0.70 20.00 24.16
C ILE A 105 0.72 20.17 24.76
N LYS A 106 1.19 21.41 24.95
CA LYS A 106 2.49 21.68 25.58
C LYS A 106 2.54 21.25 27.06
N ALA A 107 1.46 21.45 27.82
CA ALA A 107 1.37 21.01 29.21
C ALA A 107 1.44 19.49 29.32
N LYS A 108 0.66 18.76 28.51
CA LYS A 108 0.63 17.29 28.48
C LYS A 108 2.01 16.68 28.13
N ARG A 109 2.75 17.30 27.21
CA ARG A 109 4.14 16.89 26.89
C ARG A 109 5.11 17.12 28.05
N LYS A 110 4.99 18.21 28.81
CA LYS A 110 5.83 18.46 29.99
C LYS A 110 5.55 17.45 31.10
N GLU A 111 4.29 17.10 31.30
CA GLU A 111 3.85 16.12 32.29
C GLU A 111 4.37 14.71 31.96
N GLN A 112 4.23 14.27 30.70
CA GLN A 112 4.81 13.01 30.24
C GLN A 112 6.34 12.95 30.37
N LYS A 113 7.05 14.06 30.15
CA LYS A 113 8.50 14.10 30.39
C LYS A 113 8.84 14.01 31.88
N LYS A 114 8.03 14.61 32.75
CA LYS A 114 8.21 14.51 34.21
C LYS A 114 7.93 13.08 34.71
N SER A 115 6.88 12.42 34.24
CA SER A 115 6.57 11.05 34.64
C SER A 115 7.67 10.06 34.22
N ARG A 116 8.19 10.18 33.01
CA ARG A 116 9.30 9.34 32.51
C ARG A 116 10.60 9.51 33.30
N LYS A 117 10.87 10.72 33.83
CA LYS A 117 12.01 10.96 34.73
C LYS A 117 11.81 10.44 36.14
N ARG A 118 10.57 10.13 36.54
CA ARG A 118 10.24 9.66 37.89
C ARG A 118 10.20 8.13 38.00
N ASN A 119 10.09 7.45 36.86
CA ASN A 119 10.12 5.98 36.72
C ASN A 119 11.50 5.46 36.25
N ARG A 120 12.56 6.26 36.39
CA ARG A 120 13.94 5.90 36.07
C ARG A 120 14.82 6.34 37.23
#